data_AF-S6FT87-F1
#
_entry.id   AF-S6FT87-F1
#
_cell.length_a   1.000
_cell.length_b   1.000
_cell.length_c   1.000
_cell.angle_alpha   90.00
_cell.angle_beta   90.00
_cell.angle_gamma   90.00
#
_symmetry.space_group_name_H-M   'P 1'
#
loop_
_entity.id
_entity.type
_entity.pdbx_description
1 polymer ?
#
loop_
_entity_poly.entity_id
_entity_poly.type
_entity_poly.pdbx_seq_one_letter_code
_entity_poly.pdbx_strand_id
1 'polypeptide(L)' 'MKTQTEKITQKVENEKSIKDNLEIIHSLNDLLYNGSLY' A
#
# COMPACT_ATOMS: atom_id res chain seq x y z
N MET A 1 4.69 13.40 -25.42
CA MET A 1 3.58 13.60 -24.46
C MET A 1 3.10 12.21 -24.03
N LYS A 2 3.01 11.91 -22.73
CA LYS A 2 2.42 10.64 -22.27
C LYS A 2 0.93 10.60 -22.63
N THR A 3 0.52 9.50 -23.26
CA THR A 3 -0.86 9.26 -23.66
C THR A 3 -1.77 9.12 -22.44
N GLN A 4 -3.06 9.42 -22.61
CA GLN A 4 -4.05 9.43 -21.52
C GLN A 4 -4.14 8.06 -20.83
N THR A 5 -3.97 6.98 -21.59
CA THR A 5 -3.95 5.60 -21.11
C THR A 5 -2.77 5.33 -20.17
N GLU A 6 -1.56 5.80 -20.50
CA GLU A 6 -0.38 5.63 -19.64
C GLU A 6 -0.55 6.31 -18.28
N LYS A 7 -1.20 7.48 -18.24
CA LYS A 7 -1.47 8.19 -16.97
C LYS A 7 -2.47 7.44 -16.09
N ILE A 8 -3.46 6.78 -16.70
CA ILE A 8 -4.47 5.99 -15.98
C ILE A 8 -3.82 4.73 -15.41
N THR A 9 -3.03 4.00 -16.20
CA THR A 9 -2.32 2.80 -15.74
C THR A 9 -1.38 3.13 -14.57
N GLN A 10 -0.58 4.20 -14.69
CA GLN A 10 0.31 4.62 -13.60
C GLN A 10 -0.45 4.99 -12.32
N LYS A 11 -1.63 5.60 -12.44
CA LYS A 11 -2.48 5.92 -11.28
C LYS A 11 -2.98 4.66 -10.59
N VAL A 12 -3.47 3.68 -11.36
CA VAL A 12 -3.99 2.40 -10.82
C VAL A 12 -2.87 1.59 -10.16
N GLU A 13 -1.68 1.53 -10.78
CA GLU A 13 -0.52 0.86 -10.19
C GLU A 13 -0.07 1.52 -8.88
N ASN A 14 -0.10 2.85 -8.82
CA ASN A 14 0.27 3.60 -7.62
C ASN A 14 -0.77 3.41 -6.50
N GLU A 15 -2.06 3.43 -6.80
CA GLU A 15 -3.12 3.14 -5.83
C GLU A 15 -3.01 1.72 -5.26
N LYS A 16 -2.70 0.74 -6.12
CA LYS A 16 -2.43 -0.64 -5.69
C LYS A 16 -1.20 -0.71 -4.77
N SER A 17 -0.09 -0.08 -5.16
CA SER A 17 1.13 -0.06 -4.34
C SER A 17 0.93 0.61 -2.98
N ILE A 18 0.15 1.70 -2.91
CA ILE A 18 -0.18 2.37 -1.65
C ILE A 18 -0.99 1.44 -0.75
N LYS A 19 -1.99 0.74 -1.31
CA LYS A 19 -2.81 -0.21 -0.54
C LYS A 19 -1.98 -1.37 0.00
N ASP A 20 -1.15 -1.97 -0.85
CA ASP A 20 -0.27 -3.08 -0.47
C ASP A 20 0.69 -2.64 0.65
N ASN A 21 1.26 -1.43 0.57
CA ASN A 21 2.14 -0.88 1.60
C ASN A 21 1.40 -0.60 2.93
N LEU A 22 0.15 -0.14 2.87
CA LEU A 22 -0.65 0.12 4.06
C LEU A 22 -0.96 -1.17 4.83
N GLU A 23 -1.26 -2.25 4.13
CA GLU A 23 -1.49 -3.58 4.71
C GLU A 23 -0.24 -4.11 5.42
N ILE A 24 0.95 -3.88 4.84
CA ILE A 24 2.23 -4.22 5.48
C ILE A 24 2.42 -3.42 6.78
N ILE A 25 2.15 -2.10 6.75
CA ILE A 25 2.27 -1.25 7.94
C ILE A 25 1.31 -1.71 9.04
N HIS A 26 0.07 -2.04 8.71
CA HIS A 26 -0.88 -2.59 9.67
C HIS A 26 -0.40 -3.91 10.27
N SER A 27 0.09 -4.84 9.44
CA SER A 27 0.63 -6.11 9.89
C SER A 27 1.83 -5.95 10.83
N LEU A 28 2.72 -4.99 10.53
CA LEU A 28 3.85 -4.65 11.38
C LEU A 28 3.40 -4.01 12.70
N ASN A 29 2.40 -3.13 12.64
CA ASN A 29 1.83 -2.49 13.81
C ASN A 29 1.19 -3.54 14.73
N ASP A 30 0.42 -4.47 14.18
CA ASP A 30 -0.15 -5.57 14.96
C ASP A 30 0.95 -6.44 15.58
N LEU A 31 2.01 -6.77 14.83
CA LEU A 31 3.12 -7.54 15.38
C LEU A 31 3.81 -6.84 16.55
N LEU A 32 4.09 -5.53 16.41
CA LEU A 32 4.84 -4.77 17.41
C LEU A 32 4.00 -4.42 18.64
N TYR A 33 2.71 -4.16 18.47
CA TYR A 33 1.86 -3.60 19.53
C TYR A 33 0.80 -4.59 20.06
N ASN A 34 0.35 -5.58 19.29
CA ASN A 34 -0.51 -6.66 19.81
C ASN A 34 0.30 -7.84 20.38
N GLY A 35 1.60 -7.94 20.10
CA GLY A 35 2.49 -8.93 20.73
C GLY A 35 2.81 -8.67 22.21
N SER A 36 2.43 -7.51 22.75
CA SER A 36 2.74 -7.08 24.13
C SER A 36 1.67 -7.45 25.17
N LEU A 37 0.63 -8.21 24.80
CA LEU A 37 -0.42 -8.66 25.72
C LEU A 37 -0.10 -9.97 26.48
N TYR A 38 1.12 -10.50 26.34
CA TYR A 38 1.67 -11.58 27.17
C TYR A 38 3.13 -11.32 27.53
#